data_AF-A0A919RAR1-F1
#
_entry.id   AF-A0A919RAR1-F1
#
_cell.length_a   1.000
_cell.length_b   1.000
_cell.length_c   1.000
_cell.angle_alpha   90.00
_cell.angle_beta   90.00
_cell.angle_gamma   90.00
#
_symmetry.space_group_name_H-M   'P 1'
#
loop_
_entity.id
_entity.type
_entity.pdbx_description
1 polymer ?
#
loop_
_entity_poly.entity_id
_entity_poly.type
_entity_poly.pdbx_seq_one_letter_code
_entity_poly.pdbx_strand_id
1 'polypeptide(L)'
;MRRLAIFTLLLAVTAGCGDRPTLSQVTGILREDGAALSRVALDGKSAALSDDRAGCEPGTRRSVYALTGALPATGDRAAATAAVASALAAELHRMGYQEGDNPEPRFGVNVSVVEKRSLGIVFTIAIRDRAPEVQVSGRTGCLPAG
;
A
#
# COMPACT_ATOMS: atom_id res chain seq x y z
N MET A 1 -56.49 -7.49 31.68
CA MET A 1 -55.88 -8.15 30.51
C MET A 1 -54.63 -7.38 30.09
N ARG A 2 -53.64 -8.08 29.52
CA ARG A 2 -52.34 -7.63 28.96
C ARG A 2 -51.17 -7.47 29.94
N ARG A 3 -50.48 -8.60 30.13
CA ARG A 3 -49.05 -8.68 30.51
C ARG A 3 -48.22 -8.20 29.31
N LEU A 4 -47.34 -7.22 29.51
CA LEU A 4 -46.29 -6.87 28.55
C LEU A 4 -44.99 -7.49 29.04
N ALA A 5 -44.55 -8.58 28.40
CA ALA A 5 -43.22 -9.14 28.58
C ALA A 5 -42.25 -8.30 27.74
N ILE A 6 -41.37 -7.55 28.40
CA ILE A 6 -40.26 -6.85 27.76
C ILE A 6 -39.18 -7.92 27.51
N PHE A 7 -39.08 -8.35 26.25
CA PHE A 7 -38.01 -9.20 25.75
C PHE A 7 -36.78 -8.32 25.51
N THR A 8 -35.95 -8.14 26.54
CA THR A 8 -34.66 -7.47 26.38
C THR A 8 -33.72 -8.43 25.64
N LEU A 9 -33.60 -8.20 24.33
CA LEU A 9 -32.65 -8.89 23.47
C LEU A 9 -31.23 -8.51 23.92
N LEU A 10 -30.53 -9.42 24.61
CA LEU A 10 -29.08 -9.32 24.79
C LEU A 10 -28.45 -9.48 23.39
N LEU A 11 -28.05 -8.37 22.78
CA LEU A 11 -27.12 -8.37 21.66
C LEU A 11 -25.75 -8.75 22.23
N ALA A 12 -25.43 -10.04 22.19
CA ALA A 12 -24.08 -10.53 22.35
C ALA A 12 -23.23 -9.96 21.21
N VAL A 13 -22.41 -8.95 21.51
CA VAL A 13 -21.33 -8.53 20.63
C VAL A 13 -20.32 -9.66 20.62
N THR A 14 -20.44 -10.58 19.66
CA THR A 14 -19.33 -11.46 19.30
C THR A 14 -18.25 -10.56 18.72
N ALA A 15 -17.33 -10.11 19.56
CA ALA A 15 -16.02 -9.65 19.12
C ALA A 15 -15.42 -10.82 18.33
N GLY A 16 -15.60 -10.80 17.01
CA GLY A 16 -15.01 -11.79 16.14
C GLY A 16 -13.52 -11.77 16.39
N CYS A 17 -12.96 -12.87 16.85
CA CYS A 17 -11.59 -13.22 16.56
C CYS A 17 -11.49 -13.30 15.03
N GLY A 18 -11.38 -12.15 14.37
CA GLY A 18 -10.96 -12.11 12.98
C GLY A 18 -9.52 -12.59 12.99
N ASP A 19 -9.28 -13.76 12.41
CA ASP A 19 -7.93 -14.29 12.23
C ASP A 19 -7.04 -13.16 11.69
N ARG A 20 -5.93 -12.88 12.37
CA ARG A 20 -4.96 -11.91 11.86
C ARG A 20 -4.53 -12.40 10.47
N PRO A 21 -4.51 -11.51 9.46
CA PRO A 21 -4.19 -11.92 8.10
C PRO A 21 -2.79 -12.53 8.05
N THR A 22 -2.64 -13.64 7.33
CA THR A 22 -1.35 -14.32 7.16
C THR A 22 -0.47 -13.56 6.18
N LEU A 23 0.85 -13.80 6.21
CA LEU A 23 1.75 -13.20 5.22
C LEU A 23 1.27 -13.50 3.79
N SER A 24 0.99 -14.76 3.47
CA SER A 24 0.54 -15.19 2.13
C SER A 24 -0.70 -14.41 1.64
N GLN A 25 -1.70 -14.19 2.52
CA GLN A 25 -2.90 -13.41 2.18
C GLN A 25 -2.56 -11.95 1.86
N VAL A 26 -1.77 -11.28 2.72
CA VAL A 26 -1.41 -9.88 2.53
C VAL A 26 -0.45 -9.71 1.35
N THR A 27 0.46 -10.66 1.12
CA THR A 27 1.36 -10.69 -0.04
C THR A 27 0.59 -10.82 -1.35
N GLY A 28 -0.49 -11.60 -1.38
CA GLY A 28 -1.40 -11.70 -2.52
C GLY A 28 -1.99 -10.33 -2.88
N ILE A 29 -2.53 -9.63 -1.88
CA ILE A 29 -3.11 -8.30 -2.05
C ILE A 29 -2.04 -7.29 -2.46
N LEU A 30 -0.86 -7.30 -1.81
CA LEU A 30 0.27 -6.43 -2.17
C LEU A 30 0.69 -6.62 -3.64
N ARG A 31 0.71 -7.87 -4.13
CA ARG A 31 1.03 -8.19 -5.53
C ARG A 31 -0.02 -7.63 -6.49
N GLU A 32 -1.29 -7.80 -6.17
CA GLU A 32 -2.40 -7.29 -6.99
C GLU A 32 -2.42 -5.76 -7.04
N ASP A 33 -2.29 -5.11 -5.89
CA ASP A 33 -2.22 -3.66 -5.78
C ASP A 33 -0.98 -3.11 -6.52
N GLY A 34 0.17 -3.76 -6.36
CA GLY A 34 1.39 -3.43 -7.10
C GLY A 34 1.22 -3.60 -8.61
N ALA A 35 0.55 -4.67 -9.06
CA ALA A 35 0.27 -4.90 -10.47
C ALA A 35 -0.66 -3.82 -11.04
N ALA A 36 -1.63 -3.30 -10.27
CA ALA A 36 -2.45 -2.16 -10.66
C ALA A 36 -1.59 -0.90 -10.86
N LEU A 37 -0.67 -0.60 -9.92
CA LEU A 37 0.25 0.54 -10.04
C LEU A 37 1.19 0.44 -11.24
N SER A 38 1.59 -0.79 -11.61
CA SER A 38 2.43 -1.03 -12.79
C SER A 38 1.75 -0.67 -14.12
N ARG A 39 0.43 -0.44 -14.11
CA ARG A 39 -0.34 0.03 -15.28
C ARG A 39 -0.16 1.52 -15.54
N VAL A 40 0.31 2.30 -14.56
CA VAL A 40 0.67 3.71 -14.78
C VAL A 40 1.76 3.78 -15.85
N ALA A 41 1.64 4.75 -16.76
CA ALA A 41 2.58 4.93 -17.86
C ALA A 41 3.94 5.37 -17.31
N LEU A 42 4.92 4.47 -17.41
CA LEU A 42 6.31 4.67 -17.05
C LEU A 42 7.17 3.98 -18.12
N ASP A 43 8.24 4.66 -18.54
CA ASP A 43 9.18 4.12 -19.52
C ASP A 43 10.18 3.17 -18.84
N GLY A 44 10.52 2.07 -19.52
CA GLY A 44 11.52 1.10 -19.02
C GLY A 44 11.19 0.48 -17.66
N LYS A 45 9.90 0.35 -17.32
CA LYS A 45 9.49 -0.06 -15.98
C LYS A 45 9.90 -1.49 -15.63
N SER A 46 10.27 -1.68 -14.37
CA SER A 46 10.60 -2.97 -13.77
C SER A 46 9.85 -3.13 -12.46
N ALA A 47 9.34 -4.32 -12.20
CA ALA A 47 8.63 -4.65 -10.96
C ALA A 47 9.17 -5.94 -10.34
N ALA A 48 9.29 -5.96 -9.03
CA ALA A 48 9.74 -7.12 -8.26
C ALA A 48 8.93 -7.25 -6.97
N LEU A 49 8.75 -8.50 -6.53
CA LEU A 49 8.17 -8.85 -5.24
C LEU A 49 9.15 -9.79 -4.54
N SER A 50 9.49 -9.47 -3.30
CA SER A 50 10.39 -10.26 -2.47
C SER A 50 9.89 -10.32 -1.03
N ASP A 51 10.44 -11.25 -0.25
CA ASP A 51 10.24 -11.30 1.19
C ASP A 51 11.52 -10.86 1.91
N ASP A 52 11.34 -10.18 3.04
CA ASP A 52 12.41 -9.70 3.91
C ASP A 52 12.14 -10.07 5.36
N ARG A 53 13.21 -10.34 6.10
CA ARG A 53 13.19 -10.64 7.54
C ARG A 53 13.83 -9.53 8.39
N ALA A 54 14.49 -8.57 7.77
CA ALA A 54 15.19 -7.51 8.49
C ALA A 54 14.20 -6.77 9.40
N GLY A 55 14.55 -6.61 10.69
CA GLY A 55 13.71 -5.93 11.68
C GLY A 55 12.37 -6.61 11.99
N CYS A 56 12.19 -7.89 11.62
CA CYS A 56 11.05 -8.70 12.03
C CYS A 56 11.45 -9.67 13.14
N GLU A 57 10.51 -10.00 14.04
CA GLU A 57 10.71 -11.02 15.07
C GLU A 57 10.91 -12.42 14.45
N PRO A 58 11.61 -13.34 15.13
CA PRO A 58 11.78 -14.71 14.66
C PRO A 58 10.45 -15.38 14.28
N GLY A 59 10.44 -16.09 13.15
CA GLY A 59 9.23 -16.75 12.63
C GLY A 59 8.29 -15.83 11.84
N THR A 60 8.56 -14.53 11.76
CA THR A 60 7.81 -13.57 10.95
C THR A 60 8.64 -13.03 9.79
N ARG A 61 7.96 -12.54 8.73
CA ARG A 61 8.58 -11.87 7.58
C ARG A 61 7.65 -10.77 7.08
N ARG A 62 8.17 -9.89 6.24
CA ARG A 62 7.39 -8.93 5.45
C ARG A 62 7.55 -9.23 3.96
N SER A 63 6.56 -8.92 3.16
CA SER A 63 6.74 -8.85 1.70
C SER A 63 6.96 -7.41 1.27
N VAL A 64 7.79 -7.23 0.25
CA VAL A 64 8.16 -5.95 -0.33
C VAL A 64 7.92 -6.01 -1.83
N TYR A 65 7.12 -5.09 -2.33
CA TYR A 65 6.93 -4.81 -3.74
C TYR A 65 7.76 -3.59 -4.12
N ALA A 66 8.45 -3.65 -5.25
CA ALA A 66 9.18 -2.53 -5.82
C ALA A 66 8.79 -2.37 -7.29
N LEU A 67 8.44 -1.16 -7.70
CA LEU A 67 8.25 -0.74 -9.08
C LEU A 67 9.14 0.46 -9.36
N THR A 68 9.91 0.40 -10.44
CA THR A 68 10.78 1.49 -10.87
C THR A 68 10.55 1.80 -12.33
N GLY A 69 10.71 3.06 -12.74
CA GLY A 69 10.65 3.47 -14.14
C GLY A 69 11.10 4.90 -14.36
N ALA A 70 11.11 5.33 -15.61
CA ALA A 70 11.30 6.73 -15.98
C ALA A 70 9.96 7.42 -16.25
N LEU A 71 9.92 8.75 -16.07
CA LEU A 71 8.80 9.55 -16.52
C LEU A 71 8.68 9.43 -18.04
N PRO A 72 7.46 9.39 -18.59
CA PRO A 72 7.27 9.42 -20.03
C PRO A 72 7.99 10.61 -20.66
N ALA A 73 8.70 10.38 -21.76
CA ALA A 73 9.41 11.41 -22.52
C ALA A 73 8.43 12.44 -23.13
N THR A 74 7.98 13.37 -22.30
CA THR A 74 7.13 14.51 -22.64
C THR A 74 7.97 15.78 -22.52
N GLY A 75 7.74 16.76 -23.39
CA GLY A 75 8.55 17.98 -23.44
C GLY A 75 8.52 18.84 -22.16
N ASP A 76 7.61 18.54 -21.23
CA ASP A 76 7.48 19.20 -19.93
C ASP A 76 7.61 18.19 -18.78
N ARG A 77 8.79 18.19 -18.14
CA ARG A 77 9.13 17.31 -17.01
C ARG A 77 8.27 17.58 -15.78
N ALA A 78 7.92 18.84 -15.51
CA ALA A 78 7.13 19.22 -14.34
C ALA A 78 5.70 18.69 -14.49
N ALA A 79 5.12 18.85 -15.69
CA ALA A 79 3.83 18.28 -16.02
C ALA A 79 3.85 16.73 -15.95
N ALA A 80 4.89 16.09 -16.48
CA ALA A 80 5.06 14.63 -16.40
C ALA A 80 5.09 14.12 -14.95
N THR A 81 5.86 14.81 -14.11
CA THR A 81 5.99 14.49 -12.67
C THR A 81 4.64 14.61 -11.97
N ALA A 82 3.93 15.72 -12.17
CA ALA A 82 2.62 15.96 -11.56
C ALA A 82 1.57 14.94 -12.04
N ALA A 83 1.57 14.60 -13.32
CA ALA A 83 0.65 13.63 -13.89
C ALA A 83 0.89 12.22 -13.33
N VAL A 84 2.14 11.76 -13.27
CA VAL A 84 2.49 10.44 -12.70
C VAL A 84 2.19 10.38 -11.20
N ALA A 85 2.56 11.42 -10.43
CA ALA A 85 2.24 11.48 -9.01
C ALA A 85 0.73 11.37 -8.77
N SER A 86 -0.06 12.15 -9.52
CA SER A 86 -1.52 12.16 -9.42
C SER A 86 -2.13 10.82 -9.81
N ALA A 87 -1.62 10.18 -10.88
CA ALA A 87 -2.11 8.88 -11.34
C ALA A 87 -1.86 7.77 -10.30
N LEU A 88 -0.65 7.71 -9.73
CA LEU A 88 -0.29 6.74 -8.70
C LEU A 88 -1.11 6.95 -7.42
N ALA A 89 -1.26 8.20 -6.98
CA ALA A 89 -2.08 8.53 -5.81
C ALA A 89 -3.56 8.17 -6.03
N ALA A 90 -4.12 8.47 -7.21
CA ALA A 90 -5.50 8.14 -7.53
C ALA A 90 -5.76 6.62 -7.58
N GLU A 91 -4.79 5.83 -8.08
CA GLU A 91 -4.87 4.37 -8.07
C GLU A 91 -4.89 3.84 -6.63
N LEU A 92 -3.97 4.31 -5.78
CA LEU A 92 -3.90 3.93 -4.37
C LEU A 92 -5.17 4.28 -3.60
N HIS A 93 -5.72 5.48 -3.81
CA HIS A 93 -7.00 5.86 -3.22
C HIS A 93 -8.16 4.96 -3.67
N ARG A 94 -8.22 4.59 -4.96
CA ARG A 94 -9.22 3.63 -5.47
C ARG A 94 -9.11 2.25 -4.83
N MET A 95 -7.91 1.84 -4.43
CA MET A 95 -7.65 0.57 -3.73
C MET A 95 -7.88 0.65 -2.20
N GLY A 96 -8.27 1.82 -1.69
CA GLY A 96 -8.59 2.07 -0.30
C GLY A 96 -7.39 2.42 0.58
N TYR A 97 -6.26 2.82 -0.01
CA TYR A 97 -5.15 3.42 0.74
C TYR A 97 -5.48 4.86 1.07
N GLN A 98 -5.02 5.33 2.21
CA GLN A 98 -5.16 6.71 2.67
C GLN A 98 -3.79 7.32 2.89
N GLU A 99 -3.65 8.63 2.74
CA GLU A 99 -2.40 9.31 3.10
C GLU A 99 -2.01 9.00 4.54
N GLY A 100 -0.74 8.64 4.74
CA GLY A 100 -0.20 8.41 6.07
C GLY A 100 -0.09 9.72 6.85
N ASP A 101 -0.15 9.64 8.18
CA ASP A 101 -0.16 10.81 9.07
C ASP A 101 1.15 11.65 9.01
N ASN A 102 2.20 11.13 8.36
CA ASN A 102 3.49 11.79 8.19
C ASN A 102 3.97 11.64 6.74
N PRO A 103 3.54 12.51 5.80
CA PRO A 103 4.22 12.64 4.53
C PRO A 103 5.68 12.99 4.84
N GLU A 104 6.64 12.25 4.29
CA GLU A 104 8.06 12.45 4.61
C GLU A 104 8.68 13.36 3.54
N PRO A 105 8.74 14.70 3.74
CA PRO A 105 9.38 15.58 2.77
C PRO A 105 10.89 15.31 2.79
N ARG A 106 11.38 14.52 1.82
CA ARG A 106 12.81 14.32 1.61
C ARG A 106 13.24 15.08 0.36
N PHE A 107 14.02 16.16 0.56
CA PHE A 107 14.86 16.88 -0.41
C PHE A 107 14.51 16.70 -1.90
N GLY A 108 13.71 17.59 -2.48
CA GLY A 108 13.48 17.62 -3.94
C GLY A 108 12.85 16.35 -4.53
N VAL A 109 12.29 15.48 -3.68
CA VAL A 109 11.58 14.27 -4.07
C VAL A 109 10.12 14.42 -3.67
N ASN A 110 9.19 14.20 -4.61
CA ASN A 110 7.78 14.04 -4.27
C ASN A 110 7.62 12.66 -3.64
N VAL A 111 7.55 12.62 -2.30
CA VAL A 111 7.35 11.40 -1.52
C VAL A 111 5.92 11.36 -1.00
N SER A 112 5.16 10.35 -1.41
CA SER A 112 3.82 10.09 -0.86
C SER A 112 3.83 8.76 -0.14
N VAL A 113 3.44 8.77 1.13
CA VAL A 113 3.23 7.55 1.93
C VAL A 113 1.75 7.34 2.06
N VAL A 114 1.27 6.17 1.66
CA VAL A 114 -0.14 5.80 1.80
C VAL A 114 -0.27 4.43 2.45
N GLU A 115 -1.29 4.26 3.27
CA GLU A 115 -1.47 3.09 4.11
C GLU A 115 -2.88 2.50 3.97
N LYS A 116 -2.93 1.18 3.96
CA LYS A 116 -4.16 0.40 4.14
C LYS A 116 -4.10 -0.28 5.50
N ARG A 117 -4.52 0.47 6.53
CA ARG A 117 -4.38 0.10 7.95
C ARG A 117 -4.98 -1.25 8.30
N SER A 118 -6.09 -1.62 7.65
CA SER A 118 -6.76 -2.92 7.87
C SER A 118 -5.88 -4.13 7.50
N LEU A 119 -4.87 -3.94 6.65
CA LEU A 119 -3.95 -4.99 6.18
C LEU A 119 -2.49 -4.74 6.59
N GLY A 120 -2.19 -3.58 7.19
CA GLY A 120 -0.82 -3.17 7.50
C GLY A 120 0.07 -3.06 6.26
N ILE A 121 -0.50 -2.66 5.11
CA ILE A 121 0.26 -2.42 3.88
C ILE A 121 0.54 -0.91 3.77
N VAL A 122 1.79 -0.57 3.50
CA VAL A 122 2.25 0.81 3.26
C VAL A 122 2.88 0.88 1.88
N PHE A 123 2.41 1.80 1.04
CA PHE A 123 3.10 2.20 -0.18
C PHE A 123 3.83 3.53 0.02
N THR A 124 5.00 3.64 -0.59
CA THR A 124 5.79 4.86 -0.68
C THR A 124 6.11 5.12 -2.14
N ILE A 125 5.65 6.25 -2.67
CA ILE A 125 5.98 6.73 -4.00
C ILE A 125 7.09 7.76 -3.84
N ALA A 126 8.12 7.71 -4.69
CA ALA A 126 9.20 8.68 -4.74
C ALA A 126 9.49 9.04 -6.20
N ILE A 127 9.36 10.31 -6.56
CA ILE A 127 9.72 10.83 -7.89
C ILE A 127 10.93 11.78 -7.78
N ARG A 128 11.98 11.55 -8.57
CA ARG A 128 13.33 12.15 -8.45
C ARG A 128 13.88 12.62 -9.79
N ASP A 129 14.86 13.51 -9.75
CA ASP A 129 15.61 13.98 -10.93
C ASP A 129 16.80 13.09 -11.35
N ARG A 130 16.76 11.81 -11.01
CA ARG A 130 17.79 10.82 -11.38
C ARG A 130 17.18 9.45 -11.59
N ALA A 131 17.82 8.62 -12.40
CA ALA A 131 17.37 7.26 -12.64
C ALA A 131 17.48 6.36 -11.38
N PRO A 132 16.51 5.47 -11.12
CA PRO A 132 15.16 5.51 -11.69
C PRO A 132 14.37 6.71 -11.15
N GLU A 133 13.72 7.44 -12.07
CA GLU A 133 13.03 8.69 -11.77
C GLU A 133 11.81 8.46 -10.91
N VAL A 134 11.09 7.36 -11.14
CA VAL A 134 9.93 6.96 -10.34
C VAL A 134 10.26 5.66 -9.62
N GLN A 135 10.02 5.65 -8.31
CA GLN A 135 10.15 4.49 -7.45
C GLN A 135 8.91 4.36 -6.59
N VAL A 136 8.27 3.20 -6.64
CA VAL A 136 7.12 2.86 -5.80
C VAL A 136 7.49 1.62 -5.00
N SER A 137 7.43 1.72 -3.68
CA SER A 137 7.72 0.61 -2.77
C SER A 137 6.48 0.32 -1.91
N GLY A 138 5.93 -0.88 -2.04
CA GLY A 138 4.89 -1.39 -1.16
C GLY A 138 5.48 -2.36 -0.15
N ARG A 139 5.02 -2.34 1.09
CA ARG A 139 5.48 -3.27 2.13
C ARG A 139 4.35 -3.68 3.06
N THR A 140 4.35 -4.94 3.45
CA THR A 140 3.49 -5.42 4.56
C THR A 140 4.15 -5.12 5.90
N GLY A 141 3.38 -5.26 6.99
CA GLY A 141 3.92 -5.50 8.31
C GLY A 141 4.69 -6.83 8.41
N CYS A 142 5.36 -7.05 9.53
CA CYS A 142 5.94 -8.35 9.86
C CYS A 142 4.81 -9.32 10.26
N LEU A 143 4.59 -10.35 9.46
CA LEU A 143 3.51 -11.32 9.61
C LEU A 143 4.09 -12.74 9.71
N PRO A 144 3.40 -13.68 10.38
CA PRO A 144 3.78 -15.08 10.36
C PRO A 144 3.82 -15.61 8.92
N ALA A 145 4.91 -16.27 8.55
CA ALA A 145 4.99 -17.05 7.31
C ALA A 145 4.15 -18.31 7.49
N GLY A 146 2.82 -18.16 7.43
CA GLY A 146 1.88 -19.27 7.46
C GLY A 146 2.05 -20.23 6.30
#